data_AF-A0A6G3ZDL3-F1
#
_entry.id   AF-A0A6G3ZDL3-F1
#
_cell.length_a   1.000
_cell.length_b   1.000
_cell.length_c   1.000
_cell.angle_alpha   90.00
_cell.angle_beta   90.00
_cell.angle_gamma   90.00
#
_symmetry.space_group_name_H-M   'P 1'
#
loop_
_entity.id
_entity.type
_entity.pdbx_description
1 polymer ?
#
loop_
_entity_poly.entity_id
_entity_poly.type
_entity_poly.pdbx_seq_one_letter_code
_entity_poly.pdbx_strand_id
1 'polypeptide(L)'
;MVHSSSIPVDQQPWQGKATLTYCRQGERTIPQVQTQAPLKVQRPFYPEGSAICHSVLLHTAGGMVGGDRLTYDIHLTENTHALITTAAAAKIYSDHPQAAQVEGILRVDAGACLEWLPQEAIVFEGAQYHQ
;
A
#
# COMPACT_ATOMS: atom_id res chain seq x y z
N MET A 1 8.13 7.09 -42.82
CA MET A 1 7.55 8.21 -42.05
C MET A 1 6.39 7.61 -41.26
N VAL A 2 6.66 7.12 -40.05
CA VAL A 2 5.65 6.46 -39.21
C VAL A 2 5.10 7.54 -38.28
N HIS A 3 3.83 7.87 -38.41
CA HIS A 3 3.17 8.85 -37.54
C HIS A 3 3.12 8.31 -36.11
N SER A 4 3.93 8.87 -35.23
CA SER A 4 3.78 8.74 -33.78
C SER A 4 2.59 9.61 -33.35
N SER A 5 1.40 9.03 -33.32
CA SER A 5 0.25 9.64 -32.64
C SER A 5 0.52 9.62 -31.13
N SER A 6 0.93 10.76 -30.58
CA SER A 6 0.96 10.97 -29.14
C SER A 6 -0.49 11.05 -28.62
N ILE A 7 -0.93 9.99 -27.94
CA ILE A 7 -2.15 10.03 -27.15
C ILE A 7 -1.90 11.05 -26.02
N PRO A 8 -2.74 12.09 -25.86
CA PRO A 8 -2.61 12.96 -24.70
C PRO A 8 -3.08 12.17 -23.48
N VAL A 9 -2.13 11.64 -22.70
CA VAL A 9 -2.41 11.10 -21.37
C VAL A 9 -2.40 12.27 -20.41
N ASP A 10 -3.49 13.04 -20.40
CA ASP A 10 -3.79 13.96 -19.30
C ASP A 10 -4.46 13.14 -18.17
N GLN A 11 -3.75 12.12 -17.68
CA GLN A 11 -4.14 11.39 -16.48
C GLN A 11 -3.36 11.97 -15.32
N GLN A 12 -4.09 12.63 -14.42
CA GLN A 12 -3.53 13.15 -13.19
C GLN A 12 -2.91 11.98 -12.40
N PRO A 13 -1.66 12.11 -11.92
CA PRO A 13 -0.99 11.02 -11.20
C PRO A 13 -1.79 10.57 -9.99
N TRP A 14 -1.80 9.27 -9.74
CA TRP A 14 -2.50 8.70 -8.59
C TRP A 14 -1.93 9.25 -7.29
N GLN A 15 -2.82 9.63 -6.38
CA GLN A 15 -2.50 9.97 -4.99
C GLN A 15 -3.23 8.99 -4.08
N GLY A 16 -2.74 7.75 -4.05
CA GLY A 16 -3.31 6.68 -3.25
C GLY A 16 -2.94 6.82 -1.78
N LYS A 17 -3.90 6.57 -0.88
CA LYS A 17 -3.65 6.56 0.56
C LYS A 17 -4.37 5.41 1.24
N ALA A 18 -3.70 4.74 2.16
CA ALA A 18 -4.31 3.78 3.08
C ALA A 18 -3.92 4.14 4.51
N THR A 19 -4.92 4.45 5.33
CA THR A 19 -4.76 4.64 6.78
C THR A 19 -5.36 3.43 7.49
N LEU A 20 -4.56 2.76 8.31
CA LEU A 20 -4.95 1.59 9.09
C LEU A 20 -4.59 1.80 10.56
N THR A 21 -5.60 1.77 11.42
CA THR A 21 -5.42 1.75 12.87
C THR A 21 -5.90 0.42 13.43
N TYR A 22 -5.03 -0.31 14.11
CA TYR A 22 -5.36 -1.58 14.77
C TYR A 22 -5.61 -1.32 16.24
N CYS A 23 -6.80 -1.68 16.71
CA CYS A 23 -7.24 -1.50 18.09
C CYS A 23 -7.53 -2.84 18.76
N ARG A 24 -7.24 -2.95 20.06
CA ARG A 24 -7.64 -4.11 20.87
C ARG A 24 -9.11 -3.99 21.27
N GLN A 25 -9.88 -5.06 21.07
CA GLN A 25 -11.26 -5.21 21.55
C GLN A 25 -11.39 -6.57 22.24
N GLY A 26 -11.30 -6.58 23.58
CA GLY A 26 -11.19 -7.83 24.35
C GLY A 26 -9.94 -8.61 23.93
N GLU A 27 -10.11 -9.86 23.52
CA GLU A 27 -9.01 -10.72 23.02
C GLU A 27 -8.75 -10.59 21.52
N ARG A 28 -9.38 -9.64 20.84
CA ARG A 28 -9.29 -9.49 19.39
C ARG A 28 -8.61 -8.20 18.99
N THR A 29 -7.75 -8.26 17.98
CA THR A 29 -7.25 -7.06 17.28
C THR A 29 -8.22 -6.74 16.14
N ILE A 30 -8.69 -5.50 16.02
CA ILE A 30 -9.64 -5.05 14.99
C ILE A 30 -9.03 -3.89 14.20
N PRO A 31 -9.03 -3.93 12.86
CA PRO A 31 -8.57 -2.81 12.05
C PRO A 31 -9.70 -1.81 11.76
N GLN A 32 -9.37 -0.53 11.87
CA GLN A 32 -10.11 0.59 11.30
C GLN A 32 -9.38 1.04 10.04
N VAL A 33 -10.08 1.02 8.91
CA VAL A 33 -9.46 1.20 7.59
C VAL A 33 -10.11 2.36 6.86
N GLN A 34 -9.30 3.27 6.36
CA GLN A 34 -9.69 4.31 5.41
C GLN A 34 -8.78 4.22 4.18
N THR A 35 -9.36 4.26 2.98
CA THR A 35 -8.59 4.17 1.74
C THR A 35 -9.04 5.18 0.71
N GLN A 36 -8.07 5.63 -0.08
CA GLN A 36 -8.23 6.40 -1.30
C GLN A 36 -7.67 5.59 -2.45
N ALA A 37 -8.42 5.54 -3.56
CA ALA A 37 -7.98 4.85 -4.77
C ALA A 37 -6.61 5.38 -5.23
N PRO A 38 -5.73 4.50 -5.76
CA PRO A 38 -5.99 3.11 -6.15
C PRO A 38 -5.72 2.07 -5.04
N LEU A 39 -5.66 2.48 -3.77
CA LEU A 39 -5.45 1.53 -2.66
C LEU A 39 -6.77 0.96 -2.13
N LYS A 40 -6.73 -0.33 -1.79
CA LYS A 40 -7.78 -1.06 -1.07
C LYS A 40 -7.17 -2.01 -0.05
N VAL A 41 -7.99 -2.45 0.90
CA VAL A 41 -7.63 -3.50 1.87
C VAL A 41 -8.66 -4.61 1.73
N GLN A 42 -8.21 -5.86 1.62
CA GLN A 42 -9.12 -7.01 1.65
C GLN A 42 -9.80 -7.12 3.02
N ARG A 43 -10.90 -7.90 3.07
CA ARG A 43 -11.56 -8.19 4.35
C ARG A 43 -10.54 -8.84 5.30
N PRO A 44 -10.35 -8.30 6.52
CA PRO A 44 -9.41 -8.86 7.49
C PRO A 44 -9.77 -10.29 7.89
N PHE A 45 -8.76 -11.11 8.15
CA PHE A 45 -8.91 -12.51 8.55
C PHE A 45 -7.89 -12.89 9.65
N TYR A 46 -8.10 -14.04 10.29
CA TYR A 46 -7.48 -14.39 11.59
C TYR A 46 -7.07 -15.88 11.61
N PRO A 47 -6.08 -16.30 10.80
CA PRO A 47 -5.70 -17.71 10.68
C PRO A 47 -5.02 -18.23 11.95
N GLU A 48 -4.42 -17.35 12.76
CA GLU A 48 -3.66 -17.68 13.98
C GLU A 48 -4.43 -17.37 15.27
N GLY A 49 -5.75 -17.16 15.15
CA GLY A 49 -6.63 -16.77 16.27
C GLY A 49 -6.95 -15.27 16.30
N SER A 50 -7.91 -14.88 17.14
CA SER A 50 -8.48 -13.52 17.10
C SER A 50 -7.51 -12.41 17.48
N ALA A 51 -6.45 -12.72 18.22
CA ALA A 51 -5.47 -11.74 18.66
C ALA A 51 -4.62 -11.18 17.52
N ILE A 52 -4.43 -11.93 16.43
CA ILE A 52 -3.55 -11.58 15.30
C ILE A 52 -4.39 -11.28 14.07
N CYS A 53 -4.42 -10.01 13.66
CA CYS A 53 -5.20 -9.57 12.51
C CYS A 53 -4.35 -9.58 11.23
N HIS A 54 -4.76 -10.35 10.22
CA HIS A 54 -4.10 -10.37 8.91
C HIS A 54 -4.82 -9.42 7.96
N SER A 55 -4.06 -8.51 7.34
CA SER A 55 -4.55 -7.53 6.37
C SER A 55 -3.75 -7.62 5.07
N VAL A 56 -4.46 -7.69 3.95
CA VAL A 56 -3.85 -7.72 2.61
C VAL A 56 -4.16 -6.41 1.91
N LEU A 57 -3.12 -5.62 1.66
CA LEU A 57 -3.18 -4.38 0.89
C LEU A 57 -3.20 -4.69 -0.61
N LEU A 58 -4.00 -3.93 -1.34
CA LEU A 58 -4.20 -4.06 -2.77
C LEU A 58 -3.92 -2.72 -3.45
N HIS A 59 -3.10 -2.75 -4.49
CA HIS A 59 -3.03 -1.71 -5.49
C HIS A 59 -3.89 -2.13 -6.68
N THR A 60 -5.03 -1.46 -6.90
CA THR A 60 -6.01 -1.89 -7.91
C THR A 60 -5.72 -1.36 -9.31
N ALA A 61 -4.68 -0.53 -9.50
CA ALA A 61 -4.22 -0.12 -10.83
C ALA A 61 -3.28 -1.17 -11.44
N GLY A 62 -3.02 -1.06 -12.76
CA GLY A 62 -2.14 -1.99 -13.49
C GLY A 62 -0.65 -1.88 -13.17
N GLY A 63 -0.28 -0.86 -12.38
CA GLY A 63 1.07 -0.52 -11.95
C GLY A 63 1.14 0.97 -11.65
N MET A 64 2.30 1.42 -11.18
CA MET A 64 2.58 2.84 -10.97
C MET A 64 3.34 3.39 -12.18
N VAL A 65 3.03 4.63 -12.49
CA VAL A 65 3.68 5.45 -13.51
C VAL A 65 4.38 6.63 -12.85
N GLY A 66 5.25 7.33 -13.58
CA GLY A 66 6.02 8.40 -12.95
C GLY A 66 5.13 9.54 -12.45
N GLY A 67 5.39 10.03 -11.23
CA GLY A 67 4.54 11.01 -10.54
C GLY A 67 3.45 10.39 -9.65
N ASP A 68 3.13 9.10 -9.80
CA ASP A 68 2.22 8.41 -8.88
C ASP A 68 2.79 8.39 -7.47
N ARG A 69 1.90 8.51 -6.48
CA ARG A 69 2.23 8.41 -5.06
C ARG A 69 1.28 7.47 -4.34
N LEU A 70 1.83 6.54 -3.56
CA LEU A 70 1.08 5.73 -2.61
C LEU A 70 1.60 6.00 -1.19
N THR A 71 0.68 6.30 -0.27
CA THR A 71 1.02 6.54 1.14
C THR A 71 0.32 5.54 2.04
N TYR A 72 1.09 4.93 2.95
CA TYR A 72 0.61 4.04 3.99
C TYR A 72 0.81 4.70 5.36
N ASP A 73 -0.28 4.89 6.11
CA ASP A 73 -0.26 5.34 7.49
C ASP A 73 -0.79 4.21 8.37
N ILE A 74 0.09 3.56 9.13
CA ILE A 74 -0.22 2.35 9.89
C ILE A 74 0.07 2.62 11.35
N HIS A 75 -0.94 2.42 12.20
CA HIS A 75 -0.82 2.54 13.65
C HIS A 75 -1.36 1.30 14.34
N LEU A 76 -0.53 0.70 15.18
CA LEU A 76 -0.92 -0.37 16.09
C LEU A 76 -0.98 0.20 17.50
N THR A 77 -2.18 0.23 18.09
CA THR A 77 -2.34 0.64 19.48
C THR A 77 -1.82 -0.43 20.44
N GLU A 78 -1.72 -0.10 21.72
CA GLU A 78 -1.20 -1.00 22.75
C GLU A 78 -1.77 -2.43 22.68
N ASN A 79 -0.88 -3.42 22.87
CA ASN A 79 -1.23 -4.85 22.94
C ASN A 79 -1.97 -5.42 21.72
N THR A 80 -1.76 -4.85 20.53
CA THR A 80 -2.30 -5.36 19.26
C THR A 80 -1.27 -6.15 18.48
N HIS A 81 -1.73 -7.06 17.62
CA HIS A 81 -0.85 -7.80 16.71
C HIS A 81 -1.47 -7.81 15.32
N ALA A 82 -0.72 -7.31 14.34
CA ALA A 82 -1.14 -7.33 12.95
C ALA A 82 -0.03 -7.86 12.03
N LEU A 83 -0.43 -8.71 11.10
CA LEU A 83 0.34 -9.03 9.92
C LEU A 83 -0.25 -8.28 8.73
N ILE A 84 0.57 -7.52 8.04
CA ILE A 84 0.16 -6.75 6.88
C ILE A 84 1.08 -7.07 5.71
N THR A 85 0.46 -7.48 4.61
CA THR A 85 1.16 -7.89 3.39
C THR A 85 0.46 -7.33 2.14
N THR A 86 1.01 -7.58 0.97
CA THR A 86 0.43 -7.21 -0.32
C THR A 86 0.07 -8.44 -1.15
N ALA A 87 -0.98 -8.36 -1.96
CA ALA A 87 -1.40 -9.50 -2.79
C ALA A 87 -0.49 -9.73 -4.01
N ALA A 88 0.28 -8.71 -4.41
CA ALA A 88 1.10 -8.75 -5.60
C ALA A 88 2.18 -7.68 -5.56
N ALA A 89 3.29 -7.95 -6.26
CA ALA A 89 4.33 -6.98 -6.49
C ALA A 89 3.79 -5.74 -7.23
N ALA A 90 4.29 -4.56 -6.88
CA ALA A 90 4.12 -3.34 -7.64
C ALA A 90 4.85 -3.46 -8.98
N LYS A 91 4.22 -3.02 -10.07
CA LYS A 91 4.89 -2.85 -11.36
C LYS A 91 5.12 -1.37 -11.57
N ILE A 92 6.37 -0.95 -11.80
CA ILE A 92 6.71 0.46 -12.01
C ILE A 92 7.16 0.65 -13.46
N TYR A 93 6.41 1.45 -14.21
CA TYR A 93 6.64 1.69 -15.63
C TYR A 93 7.35 3.04 -15.87
N SER A 94 7.83 3.22 -17.11
CA SER A 94 8.52 4.42 -17.57
C SER A 94 7.64 5.21 -18.53
N ASP A 95 7.12 6.35 -18.09
CA ASP A 95 6.31 7.25 -18.92
C ASP A 95 6.30 8.73 -18.48
N HIS A 96 7.03 9.12 -17.43
CA HIS A 96 7.05 10.50 -16.93
C HIS A 96 8.42 10.87 -16.33
N PRO A 97 8.87 12.14 -16.40
CA PRO A 97 10.18 12.57 -15.87
C PRO A 97 10.31 12.54 -14.34
N GLN A 98 9.21 12.34 -13.61
CA GLN A 98 9.21 12.26 -12.15
C GLN A 98 9.17 10.80 -11.70
N ALA A 99 9.83 10.48 -10.58
CA ALA A 99 9.74 9.16 -9.98
C ALA A 99 8.33 8.84 -9.45
N ALA A 100 7.92 7.57 -9.57
CA ALA A 100 6.87 6.99 -8.75
C ALA A 100 7.32 6.93 -7.28
N GLN A 101 6.43 7.15 -6.33
CA GLN A 101 6.79 7.28 -4.91
C GLN A 101 5.88 6.44 -4.00
N VAL A 102 6.49 5.71 -3.09
CA VAL A 102 5.80 5.04 -1.98
C VAL A 102 6.33 5.61 -0.68
N GLU A 103 5.43 5.90 0.26
CA GLU A 103 5.82 6.39 1.59
C GLU A 103 5.04 5.64 2.66
N GLY A 104 5.72 5.25 3.74
CA GLY A 104 5.13 4.54 4.86
C GLY A 104 5.46 5.20 6.19
N ILE A 105 4.43 5.50 7.00
CA ILE A 105 4.59 5.90 8.39
C ILE A 105 4.00 4.79 9.25
N LEU A 106 4.85 4.15 10.05
CA LEU A 106 4.49 3.03 10.92
C LEU A 106 4.64 3.45 12.38
N ARG A 107 3.57 3.34 13.16
CA ARG A 107 3.55 3.62 14.61
C ARG A 107 3.15 2.35 15.34
N VAL A 108 3.96 1.93 16.31
CA VAL A 108 3.77 0.70 17.08
C VAL A 108 3.86 1.05 18.56
N ASP A 109 2.74 0.98 19.25
CA ASP A 109 2.64 1.33 20.67
C ASP A 109 3.14 0.18 21.58
N ALA A 110 3.17 0.42 22.89
CA ALA A 110 3.67 -0.54 23.87
C ALA A 110 2.96 -1.90 23.79
N GLY A 111 3.76 -2.98 23.74
CA GLY A 111 3.24 -4.35 23.66
C GLY A 111 2.58 -4.70 22.32
N ALA A 112 2.60 -3.81 21.33
CA ALA A 112 2.10 -4.10 20.00
C ALA A 112 3.17 -4.80 19.12
N CYS A 113 2.70 -5.61 18.17
CA CYS A 113 3.54 -6.33 17.23
C CYS A 113 3.06 -6.10 15.78
N LEU A 114 3.94 -5.54 14.95
CA LEU A 114 3.71 -5.36 13.52
C LEU A 114 4.61 -6.32 12.73
N GLU A 115 3.99 -7.22 11.99
CA GLU A 115 4.64 -7.97 10.92
C GLU A 115 4.33 -7.28 9.59
N TRP A 116 5.28 -6.49 9.10
CA TRP A 116 5.16 -5.74 7.85
C TRP A 116 5.96 -6.43 6.75
N LEU A 117 5.25 -6.98 5.76
CA LEU A 117 5.84 -7.50 4.54
C LEU A 117 5.55 -6.50 3.42
N PRO A 118 6.48 -5.54 3.17
CA PRO A 118 6.25 -4.49 2.20
C PRO A 118 6.02 -5.04 0.79
N GLN A 119 5.41 -4.20 -0.05
CA GLN A 119 5.20 -4.53 -1.45
C GLN A 119 6.54 -4.78 -2.16
N GLU A 120 6.71 -5.97 -2.74
CA GLU A 120 7.80 -6.23 -3.68
C GLU A 120 7.62 -5.34 -4.92
N ALA A 121 8.71 -4.91 -5.57
CA ALA A 121 8.65 -4.05 -6.75
C ALA A 121 9.34 -4.69 -7.95
N ILE A 122 8.64 -4.70 -9.09
CA ILE A 122 9.16 -5.01 -10.42
C ILE A 122 9.34 -3.67 -11.14
N VAL A 123 10.57 -3.20 -11.21
CA VAL A 123 10.94 -1.92 -11.85
C VAL A 123 11.36 -2.19 -13.29
N PHE A 124 10.61 -1.65 -14.25
CA PHE A 124 10.91 -1.81 -15.68
C PHE A 124 12.00 -0.82 -16.13
N GLU A 125 12.61 -1.11 -17.29
CA GLU A 125 13.67 -0.27 -17.86
C GLU A 125 13.23 1.20 -17.99
N GLY A 126 14.10 2.11 -17.57
CA GLY A 126 13.85 3.56 -17.61
C GLY A 126 12.96 4.11 -16.50
N ALA A 127 12.32 3.25 -15.69
CA ALA A 127 11.47 3.70 -14.60
C ALA A 127 12.29 4.29 -13.44
N GLN A 128 11.73 5.30 -12.79
CA GLN A 128 12.27 5.89 -11.56
C GLN A 128 11.30 5.62 -10.41
N TYR A 129 11.82 5.06 -9.31
CA TYR A 129 11.01 4.63 -8.17
C TYR A 129 11.70 4.99 -6.84
N HIS A 130 10.97 5.61 -5.93
CA HIS A 130 11.41 5.89 -4.57
C HIS A 130 10.45 5.26 -3.56
N GLN A 131 11.02 4.68 -2.50
CA GLN A 131 10.28 4.10 -1.38
C GLN A 131 11.00 4.39 -0.07
#